data_AF-A0A974U308-F1
#
_entry.id   AF-A0A974U308-F1
#
_cell.length_a   1.000
_cell.length_b   1.000
_cell.length_c   1.000
_cell.angle_alpha   90.00
_cell.angle_beta   90.00
_cell.angle_gamma   90.00
#
_symmetry.space_group_name_H-M   'P 1'
#
loop_
_entity.id
_entity.type
_entity.pdbx_description
1 polymer ?
#
loop_
_entity_poly.entity_id
_entity_poly.type
_entity_poly.pdbx_seq_one_letter_code
_entity_poly.pdbx_strand_id
1 'polypeptide(L)'
;MADDKNLSDDLDDMIGDVKEGAKKAADKAADFADDAKEKATDFAEDAKEAAKDFANDAKEVLSDGKNVAIIAHIWWIGWVIALVMNNGEKKSEYGSFYIRQMLGLLILSLASYVLNFISLFISGIFGLVLLVLWIMSLIGALSGEKKPTPIVGPMFQDWFKSL
;
A
#
# COMPACT_ATOMS: atom_id res chain seq x y z
N MET A 1 81.69 22.77 -27.97
CA MET A 1 81.17 21.95 -26.85
C MET A 1 80.19 22.79 -26.04
N ALA A 2 78.98 22.98 -26.56
CA ALA A 2 77.84 23.55 -25.84
C ALA A 2 76.68 23.46 -26.82
N ASP A 3 75.80 22.47 -26.66
CA ASP A 3 74.46 22.43 -27.29
C ASP A 3 73.62 21.26 -26.75
N ASP A 4 74.24 20.26 -26.11
CA ASP A 4 73.54 19.08 -25.57
C ASP A 4 72.77 19.34 -24.25
N LYS A 5 73.17 20.34 -23.46
CA LYS A 5 72.59 20.62 -22.12
C LYS A 5 71.27 21.41 -22.12
N ASN A 6 71.00 22.21 -23.15
CA ASN A 6 69.73 22.97 -23.22
C ASN A 6 68.58 22.08 -23.70
N LEU A 7 68.88 21.04 -24.48
CA LEU A 7 67.88 20.15 -25.04
C LEU A 7 67.31 19.18 -23.99
N SER A 8 68.11 18.79 -22.99
CA SER A 8 67.64 17.94 -21.88
C SER A 8 66.77 18.69 -20.89
N ASP A 9 67.14 19.93 -20.54
CA ASP A 9 66.38 20.75 -19.59
C ASP A 9 65.01 21.16 -20.18
N ASP A 10 64.96 21.55 -21.47
CA ASP A 10 63.71 21.82 -22.18
C ASP A 10 62.80 20.57 -22.26
N LEU A 11 63.40 19.38 -22.36
CA LEU A 11 62.66 18.11 -22.38
C LEU A 11 62.05 17.79 -21.01
N ASP A 12 62.80 18.01 -19.94
CA ASP A 12 62.35 17.77 -18.57
C ASP A 12 61.26 18.76 -18.13
N ASP A 13 61.36 20.03 -18.51
CA ASP A 13 60.31 21.03 -18.28
C ASP A 13 59.02 20.68 -19.04
N MET A 14 59.13 20.25 -20.30
CA MET A 14 57.97 19.83 -21.09
C MET A 14 57.31 18.56 -20.52
N ILE A 15 58.10 17.61 -20.00
CA ILE A 15 57.58 16.43 -19.28
C ILE A 15 56.88 16.86 -17.98
N GLY A 16 57.42 17.86 -17.27
CA GLY A 16 56.81 18.47 -16.08
C GLY A 16 55.42 19.04 -16.36
N ASP A 17 55.30 19.91 -17.37
CA ASP A 17 54.05 20.54 -17.78
C ASP A 17 52.99 19.52 -18.22
N VAL A 18 53.41 18.47 -18.94
CA VAL A 18 52.52 17.36 -19.33
C VAL A 18 52.01 16.62 -18.10
N LYS A 19 52.85 16.39 -17.10
CA LYS A 19 52.50 15.69 -15.87
C LYS A 19 51.54 16.51 -15.00
N GLU A 20 51.75 17.82 -14.93
CA GLU A 20 50.88 18.74 -14.21
C GLU A 20 49.51 18.91 -14.90
N GLY A 21 49.51 19.02 -16.24
CA GLY A 21 48.28 19.03 -17.04
C GLY A 21 47.47 17.74 -16.88
N ALA A 22 48.15 16.58 -16.87
CA ALA A 22 47.53 15.28 -16.63
C ALA A 22 46.94 15.18 -15.21
N LYS A 23 47.65 15.66 -14.19
CA LYS A 23 47.18 15.66 -12.80
C LYS A 23 45.93 16.53 -12.63
N LYS A 24 45.95 17.74 -13.18
CA LYS A 24 44.80 18.68 -13.12
C LYS A 24 43.57 18.14 -13.85
N ALA A 25 43.76 17.43 -14.96
CA ALA A 25 42.67 16.75 -15.66
C ALA A 25 42.10 15.58 -14.84
N ALA A 26 42.95 14.82 -14.16
CA ALA A 26 42.52 13.72 -13.29
C ALA A 26 41.75 14.24 -12.06
N ASP A 27 42.22 15.31 -11.42
CA ASP A 27 41.55 15.93 -10.26
C ASP A 27 40.15 16.43 -10.66
N LYS A 28 40.02 17.12 -11.80
CA LYS A 28 38.73 17.60 -12.30
C LYS A 28 37.77 16.47 -12.68
N ALA A 29 38.30 15.34 -13.16
CA ALA A 29 37.49 14.16 -13.45
C ALA A 29 37.01 13.46 -12.17
N ALA A 30 37.83 13.46 -11.11
CA ALA A 30 37.44 12.95 -9.79
C ALA A 30 36.34 13.82 -9.17
N ASP A 31 36.51 15.15 -9.17
CA ASP A 31 35.49 16.09 -8.67
C ASP A 31 34.15 15.90 -9.39
N PHE A 32 34.17 15.73 -10.72
CA PHE A 32 32.95 15.49 -11.49
C PHE A 32 32.30 14.13 -11.17
N ALA A 33 33.11 13.11 -10.93
CA ALA A 33 32.63 11.79 -10.54
C ALA A 33 32.00 11.80 -9.15
N ASP A 34 32.59 12.54 -8.20
CA ASP A 34 32.06 12.71 -6.86
C ASP A 34 30.76 13.52 -6.87
N ASP A 35 30.69 14.64 -7.60
CA ASP A 35 29.47 15.43 -7.80
C ASP A 35 28.34 14.59 -8.43
N ALA A 36 28.67 13.76 -9.42
CA ALA A 36 27.70 12.88 -10.07
C ALA A 36 27.18 11.81 -9.11
N LYS A 37 28.06 11.29 -8.25
CA LYS A 37 27.70 10.29 -7.24
C LYS A 37 26.82 10.90 -6.15
N GLU A 38 27.13 12.10 -5.67
CA GLU A 38 26.33 12.83 -4.67
C GLU A 38 24.92 13.13 -5.21
N LYS A 39 24.81 13.66 -6.43
CA LYS A 39 23.50 13.89 -7.05
C LYS A 39 22.69 12.60 -7.24
N ALA A 40 23.38 11.49 -7.55
CA ALA A 40 22.71 10.21 -7.67
C ALA A 40 22.22 9.68 -6.31
N THR A 41 22.97 9.92 -5.22
CA THR A 41 22.52 9.55 -3.87
C THR A 41 21.36 10.41 -3.41
N ASP A 42 21.42 11.73 -3.61
CA ASP A 42 20.36 12.65 -3.23
C ASP A 42 19.06 12.30 -3.94
N PHE A 43 19.13 12.07 -5.26
CA PHE A 43 17.96 11.65 -6.03
C PHE A 43 17.38 10.32 -5.56
N ALA A 44 18.23 9.36 -5.16
CA ALA A 44 17.78 8.08 -4.63
C ALA A 44 17.12 8.22 -3.25
N GLU A 45 17.61 9.12 -2.40
CA GLU A 45 16.99 9.43 -1.11
C GLU A 45 15.64 10.12 -1.31
N ASP A 46 15.56 11.15 -2.17
CA ASP A 46 14.31 11.84 -2.51
C ASP A 46 13.25 10.86 -3.06
N ALA A 47 13.65 9.96 -3.97
CA ALA A 47 12.76 8.96 -4.54
C ALA A 47 12.25 7.97 -3.46
N LYS A 48 13.11 7.61 -2.50
CA LYS A 48 12.74 6.72 -1.40
C LYS A 48 11.82 7.40 -0.39
N GLU A 49 12.02 8.69 -0.13
CA GLU A 49 11.16 9.51 0.71
C GLU A 49 9.77 9.65 0.08
N ALA A 50 9.69 10.06 -1.19
CA ALA A 50 8.42 10.15 -1.92
C ALA A 50 7.65 8.81 -1.96
N ALA A 51 8.36 7.68 -2.11
CA ALA A 51 7.75 6.35 -2.06
C ALA A 51 7.20 5.99 -0.67
N LYS A 52 7.88 6.39 0.41
CA LYS A 52 7.41 6.18 1.79
C LYS A 52 6.19 7.04 2.09
N ASP A 53 6.20 8.30 1.67
CA ASP A 53 5.09 9.22 1.88
C ASP A 53 3.84 8.72 1.16
N PHE A 54 3.98 8.31 -0.11
CA PHE A 54 2.88 7.68 -0.85
C PHE A 54 2.35 6.41 -0.16
N ALA A 55 3.24 5.55 0.37
CA ALA A 55 2.82 4.34 1.08
C ALA A 55 2.10 4.67 2.40
N ASN A 56 2.52 5.70 3.11
CA ASN A 56 1.87 6.17 4.33
C ASN A 56 0.48 6.77 4.03
N ASP A 57 0.37 7.61 3.01
CA ASP A 57 -0.90 8.17 2.55
C ASP A 57 -1.86 7.08 2.10
N ALA A 58 -1.37 6.11 1.32
CA ALA A 58 -2.15 4.96 0.92
C ALA A 58 -2.62 4.14 2.14
N LYS A 59 -1.75 3.93 3.14
CA LYS A 59 -2.12 3.25 4.37
C LYS A 59 -3.17 4.03 5.16
N GLU A 60 -3.10 5.36 5.20
CA GLU A 60 -4.09 6.20 5.85
C GLU A 60 -5.46 6.10 5.17
N VAL A 61 -5.51 6.27 3.85
CA VAL A 61 -6.75 6.10 3.08
C VAL A 61 -7.31 4.70 3.28
N LEU A 62 -6.49 3.66 3.16
CA LEU A 62 -6.95 2.28 3.31
C LEU A 62 -7.43 1.97 4.74
N SER A 63 -6.76 2.48 5.78
CA SER A 63 -7.16 2.28 7.18
C SER A 63 -8.32 3.18 7.63
N ASP A 64 -8.82 4.07 6.76
CA ASP A 64 -10.03 4.82 7.04
C ASP A 64 -11.21 3.85 7.26
N GLY A 65 -11.96 4.10 8.33
CA GLY A 65 -13.05 3.21 8.75
C GLY A 65 -14.09 2.99 7.62
N LYS A 66 -14.35 4.01 6.80
CA LYS A 66 -15.28 3.91 5.68
C LYS A 66 -14.75 3.00 4.59
N ASN A 67 -13.46 3.11 4.27
CA ASN A 67 -12.83 2.25 3.28
C ASN A 67 -12.76 0.80 3.76
N VAL A 68 -12.40 0.56 5.02
CA VAL A 68 -12.49 -0.76 5.64
C VAL A 68 -13.90 -1.35 5.51
N ALA A 69 -14.94 -0.56 5.82
CA ALA A 69 -16.33 -1.00 5.72
C ALA A 69 -16.72 -1.35 4.27
N ILE A 70 -16.31 -0.56 3.27
CA ILE A 70 -16.58 -0.85 1.85
C ILE A 70 -15.84 -2.11 1.42
N ILE A 71 -14.55 -2.24 1.77
CA ILE A 71 -13.72 -3.40 1.43
C ILE A 71 -14.30 -4.70 2.01
N ALA A 72 -14.89 -4.65 3.21
CA ALA A 72 -15.55 -5.81 3.83
C ALA A 72 -16.70 -6.39 2.98
N HIS A 73 -17.25 -5.63 2.03
CA HIS A 73 -18.32 -6.07 1.12
C HIS A 73 -17.79 -6.74 -0.16
N ILE A 74 -16.48 -6.74 -0.42
CA ILE A 74 -15.85 -7.37 -1.59
C ILE A 74 -15.69 -8.89 -1.35
N TRP A 75 -16.80 -9.55 -1.02
CA TRP A 75 -16.89 -11.01 -0.79
C TRP A 75 -15.86 -11.54 0.22
N TRP A 76 -15.58 -12.84 0.20
CA TRP A 76 -14.67 -13.49 1.17
C TRP A 76 -13.27 -12.86 1.21
N ILE A 77 -12.71 -12.52 0.05
CA ILE A 77 -11.36 -11.94 -0.05
C ILE A 77 -11.34 -10.55 0.57
N GLY A 78 -12.29 -9.68 0.20
CA GLY A 78 -12.42 -8.34 0.76
C GLY A 78 -12.69 -8.35 2.26
N TRP A 79 -13.50 -9.29 2.74
CA TRP A 79 -13.75 -9.44 4.16
C TRP A 79 -12.48 -9.77 4.96
N VAL A 80 -11.65 -10.70 4.47
CA VAL A 80 -10.36 -11.02 5.11
C VAL A 80 -9.42 -9.81 5.11
N ILE A 81 -9.33 -9.11 3.96
CA ILE A 81 -8.51 -7.91 3.83
C ILE A 81 -8.98 -6.83 4.82
N ALA A 82 -10.29 -6.55 4.89
CA ALA A 82 -10.86 -5.60 5.83
C ALA A 82 -10.58 -5.98 7.28
N LEU A 83 -10.67 -7.26 7.63
CA LEU A 83 -10.35 -7.75 8.97
C LEU A 83 -8.90 -7.45 9.34
N VAL A 84 -7.95 -7.71 8.44
CA VAL A 84 -6.52 -7.42 8.67
C VAL A 84 -6.27 -5.91 8.73
N MET A 85 -6.88 -5.13 7.83
CA MET A 85 -6.73 -3.67 7.79
C MET A 85 -7.27 -2.98 9.05
N ASN A 86 -8.32 -3.55 9.64
CA ASN A 86 -8.94 -3.04 10.86
C ASN A 86 -8.37 -3.68 12.13
N ASN A 87 -7.20 -4.32 12.04
CA ASN A 87 -6.50 -4.93 13.15
C ASN A 87 -5.20 -4.16 13.43
N GLY A 88 -5.12 -3.47 14.58
CA GLY A 88 -3.96 -2.65 14.97
C GLY A 88 -4.34 -1.35 15.68
N GLU A 89 -3.41 -0.39 15.72
CA GLU A 89 -3.57 0.90 16.43
C GLU A 89 -4.68 1.80 15.84
N LYS A 90 -4.98 1.65 14.54
CA LYS A 90 -6.02 2.41 13.82
C LYS A 90 -7.35 1.64 13.71
N LYS A 91 -7.67 0.77 14.67
CA LYS A 91 -8.94 0.02 14.65
C LYS A 91 -10.13 0.97 14.71
N SER A 92 -10.97 0.96 13.68
CA SER A 92 -12.17 1.78 13.60
C SER A 92 -13.37 1.00 14.12
N GLU A 93 -14.17 1.63 14.99
CA GLU A 93 -15.44 1.05 15.43
C GLU A 93 -16.43 0.91 14.27
N TYR A 94 -16.37 1.81 13.29
CA TYR A 94 -17.17 1.77 12.07
C TYR A 94 -16.76 0.61 11.15
N GLY A 95 -15.46 0.44 10.93
CA GLY A 95 -14.91 -0.71 10.20
C GLY A 95 -15.30 -2.03 10.89
N SER A 96 -15.11 -2.11 12.21
CA SER A 96 -15.45 -3.29 13.01
C SER A 96 -16.94 -3.64 12.93
N PHE A 97 -17.82 -2.65 12.91
CA PHE A 97 -19.26 -2.85 12.75
C PHE A 97 -19.60 -3.57 11.42
N TYR A 98 -19.05 -3.07 10.30
CA TYR A 98 -19.31 -3.65 8.99
C TYR A 98 -18.58 -4.97 8.75
N ILE A 99 -17.41 -5.19 9.36
CA ILE A 99 -16.73 -6.50 9.37
C ILE A 99 -17.59 -7.56 10.05
N ARG A 100 -18.16 -7.25 11.23
CA ARG A 100 -19.06 -8.16 11.97
C ARG A 100 -20.34 -8.44 11.18
N GLN A 101 -20.95 -7.39 10.61
CA GLN A 101 -22.16 -7.52 9.81
C GLN A 101 -21.94 -8.39 8.56
N MET A 102 -20.85 -8.15 7.84
CA MET A 102 -20.50 -8.91 6.64
C MET A 102 -20.13 -10.36 6.96
N LEU A 103 -19.45 -10.63 8.08
CA LEU A 103 -19.20 -12.01 8.52
C LEU A 103 -20.51 -12.78 8.71
N GLY A 104 -21.49 -12.16 9.38
CA GLY A 104 -22.81 -12.77 9.57
C GLY A 104 -23.52 -13.09 8.26
N LEU A 105 -23.51 -12.16 7.30
CA LEU A 105 -24.10 -12.37 5.97
C LEU A 105 -23.37 -13.46 5.18
N LEU A 106 -22.04 -13.53 5.25
CA LEU A 106 -21.23 -14.57 4.60
C LEU A 106 -21.53 -15.96 5.18
N ILE A 107 -21.64 -16.06 6.50
CA ILE A 107 -22.01 -17.32 7.18
C ILE A 107 -23.43 -17.75 6.80
N LEU A 108 -24.39 -16.82 6.78
CA LEU A 108 -25.76 -17.13 6.32
C LEU A 108 -25.79 -17.56 4.85
N SER A 109 -24.97 -16.93 4.00
CA SER A 109 -24.83 -17.31 2.58
C SER A 109 -24.24 -18.71 2.44
N LEU A 110 -23.25 -19.08 3.27
CA LEU A 110 -22.72 -20.43 3.30
C LEU A 110 -23.76 -21.45 3.82
N ALA A 111 -24.52 -21.10 4.85
CA ALA A 111 -25.61 -21.94 5.34
C ALA A 111 -26.71 -22.14 4.29
N SER A 112 -27.05 -21.10 3.53
CA SER A 112 -27.96 -21.19 2.37
C SER A 112 -27.47 -22.22 1.36
N TYR A 113 -26.16 -22.28 1.11
CA TYR A 113 -25.59 -23.22 0.15
C TYR A 113 -25.87 -24.67 0.55
N VAL A 114 -25.81 -25.00 1.85
CA VAL A 114 -26.14 -26.34 2.37
C VAL A 114 -27.63 -26.66 2.22
N LEU A 115 -28.52 -25.67 2.32
CA LEU A 115 -29.98 -25.86 2.13
C LEU A 115 -30.37 -26.15 0.67
N ASN A 116 -29.52 -25.83 -0.32
CA ASN A 116 -29.78 -26.17 -1.72
C ASN A 116 -29.94 -27.68 -1.96
N PHE A 117 -29.32 -28.52 -1.11
CA PHE A 117 -29.46 -29.97 -1.20
C PHE A 117 -30.89 -30.47 -0.90
N ILE A 118 -31.72 -29.64 -0.26
CA ILE A 118 -33.12 -29.96 0.09
C ILE A 118 -34.06 -29.47 -1.01
N SER A 119 -33.94 -28.20 -1.42
CA SER A 119 -34.79 -27.61 -2.47
C SER A 119 -34.18 -26.34 -3.06
N LEU A 120 -33.99 -26.34 -4.38
CA LEU A 120 -33.46 -25.20 -5.13
C LEU A 120 -34.38 -23.96 -5.08
N PHE A 121 -35.71 -24.16 -5.04
CA PHE A 121 -36.67 -23.06 -5.01
C PHE A 121 -36.60 -22.27 -3.70
N ILE A 122 -36.54 -22.98 -2.56
CA ILE A 122 -36.47 -22.37 -1.23
C ILE A 122 -35.15 -21.62 -1.06
N SER A 123 -34.04 -22.24 -1.50
CA SER A 123 -32.73 -21.60 -1.44
C SER A 123 -32.63 -20.38 -2.36
N GLY A 124 -33.31 -20.36 -3.51
CA GLY A 124 -33.36 -19.20 -4.39
C GLY A 124 -33.98 -17.98 -3.72
N ILE A 125 -35.11 -18.16 -3.03
CA ILE A 125 -35.78 -17.08 -2.27
C ILE A 125 -34.88 -16.60 -1.14
N PHE A 126 -34.27 -17.52 -0.39
CA PHE A 126 -33.37 -17.16 0.71
C PHE A 126 -32.14 -16.41 0.22
N GLY A 127 -31.55 -16.82 -0.90
CA GLY A 127 -30.44 -16.10 -1.56
C GLY A 127 -30.81 -14.68 -1.98
N LEU A 128 -32.03 -14.46 -2.47
CA LEU A 128 -32.52 -13.12 -2.79
C LEU A 128 -32.65 -12.23 -1.54
N VAL A 129 -33.17 -12.77 -0.43
CA VAL A 129 -33.24 -12.05 0.85
C VAL A 129 -31.84 -11.67 1.33
N LEU A 130 -30.87 -12.58 1.27
CA LEU A 130 -29.48 -12.30 1.64
C LEU A 130 -28.84 -11.23 0.74
N LEU A 131 -29.12 -11.26 -0.57
CA LEU A 131 -28.65 -10.23 -1.49
C LEU A 131 -29.22 -8.85 -1.12
N VAL A 132 -30.50 -8.77 -0.78
CA VAL A 132 -31.13 -7.52 -0.32
C VAL A 132 -30.51 -7.02 0.99
N LEU A 133 -30.25 -7.91 1.95
CA LEU A 133 -29.55 -7.55 3.20
C LEU A 133 -28.12 -7.08 2.93
N TRP A 134 -27.41 -7.71 1.99
CA TRP A 134 -26.08 -7.28 1.56
C TRP A 134 -26.10 -5.88 0.94
N ILE A 135 -27.04 -5.60 0.04
CA ILE A 135 -27.20 -4.25 -0.56
C ILE A 135 -27.50 -3.21 0.52
N MET A 136 -28.42 -3.50 1.44
CA MET A 136 -28.72 -2.59 2.56
C MET A 136 -27.50 -2.31 3.45
N SER A 137 -26.70 -3.35 3.74
CA SER A 137 -25.44 -3.19 4.46
C SER A 137 -24.47 -2.29 3.71
N LEU A 138 -24.31 -2.50 2.39
CA LEU A 138 -23.41 -1.69 1.56
C LEU A 138 -23.85 -0.22 1.50
N ILE A 139 -25.16 0.05 1.36
CA ILE A 139 -25.70 1.42 1.40
C ILE A 139 -25.36 2.10 2.73
N GLY A 140 -25.51 1.40 3.85
CA GLY A 140 -25.11 1.91 5.16
C GLY A 140 -23.61 2.23 5.21
N ALA A 141 -22.77 1.33 4.68
CA ALA A 141 -21.32 1.51 4.63
C ALA A 141 -20.93 2.76 3.82
N LEU A 142 -21.63 3.02 2.72
CA LEU A 142 -21.46 4.20 1.88
C LEU A 142 -21.97 5.48 2.54
N SER A 143 -23.04 5.41 3.34
CA SER A 143 -23.63 6.57 4.01
C SER A 143 -22.84 7.06 5.22
N GLY A 144 -21.87 6.28 5.73
CA GLY A 144 -21.07 6.68 6.90
C GLY A 144 -21.79 6.44 8.23
N GLU A 145 -22.89 5.69 8.25
CA GLU A 145 -23.71 5.45 9.44
C GLU A 145 -23.73 3.95 9.76
N LYS A 146 -23.57 3.57 11.04
CA LYS A 146 -23.64 2.16 11.47
C LYS A 146 -25.08 1.65 11.42
N LYS A 147 -25.51 1.19 10.25
CA LYS A 147 -26.87 0.66 10.03
C LYS A 147 -26.88 -0.87 10.11
N PRO A 148 -27.49 -1.46 11.15
CA PRO A 148 -27.60 -2.90 11.22
C PRO A 148 -28.61 -3.38 10.17
N THR A 149 -28.31 -4.50 9.52
CA THR A 149 -29.29 -5.14 8.65
C THR A 149 -30.52 -5.56 9.46
N PRO A 150 -31.74 -5.43 8.91
CA PRO A 150 -32.96 -5.83 9.63
C PRO A 150 -32.90 -7.29 10.08
N ILE A 151 -33.56 -7.58 11.21
CA ILE A 151 -33.73 -8.91 11.81
C ILE A 151 -32.43 -9.53 12.35
N VAL A 152 -31.38 -9.63 11.53
CA VAL A 152 -30.15 -10.38 11.83
C VAL A 152 -28.96 -9.51 12.19
N GLY A 153 -28.97 -8.22 11.81
CA GLY A 153 -27.86 -7.28 12.07
C GLY A 153 -27.49 -7.17 13.54
N PRO A 154 -28.45 -6.96 14.48
CA PRO A 154 -28.15 -6.92 15.91
C PRO A 154 -27.50 -8.23 16.41
N MET A 155 -27.98 -9.38 15.94
CA MET A 155 -27.42 -10.69 16.31
C MET A 155 -25.96 -10.81 15.89
N PHE A 156 -25.61 -10.33 14.69
CA PHE A 156 -24.22 -10.34 14.21
C PHE A 156 -23.32 -9.46 15.07
N GLN A 157 -23.79 -8.29 15.49
CA GLN A 157 -23.00 -7.39 16.34
C GLN A 157 -22.71 -8.03 17.70
N ASP A 158 -23.66 -8.78 18.25
CA ASP A 158 -23.52 -9.50 19.52
C ASP A 158 -22.63 -10.75 19.40
N TRP A 159 -22.87 -11.59 18.38
CA TRP A 159 -22.13 -12.84 18.18
C TRP A 159 -20.66 -12.59 17.87
N PHE A 160 -20.36 -11.53 17.14
CA PHE A 160 -19.01 -11.23 16.67
C PHE A 160 -18.38 -10.03 17.38
N LYS A 161 -18.89 -9.63 18.56
CA LYS A 161 -18.41 -8.46 19.32
C LYS A 161 -16.93 -8.44 19.66
N SER A 162 -16.24 -9.59 19.58
CA SER A 162 -14.79 -9.70 19.82
C SER A 162 -13.94 -9.33 18.61
N LEU A 163 -14.52 -9.23 17.40
CA LEU A 163 -13.83 -8.78 16.19
C LEU A 163 -13.73 -7.25 16.15
#